data_AF-A0A934BQI2-F1
#
_entry.id   AF-A0A934BQI2-F1
#
_cell.length_a   1.000
_cell.length_b   1.000
_cell.length_c   1.000
_cell.angle_alpha   90.00
_cell.angle_beta   90.00
_cell.angle_gamma   90.00
#
_symmetry.space_group_name_H-M   'P 1'
#
loop_
_entity.id
_entity.type
_entity.pdbx_description
1 polymer ?
#
loop_
_entity_poly.entity_id
_entity_poly.type
_entity_poly.pdbx_seq_one_letter_code
_entity_poly.pdbx_strand_id
1 'polypeptide(L)'
;MNLELPSFMSHKPALSRRRWIWAVFGAALATVLVAPAARAVLYVSSYNTDNINRYDENTGAYLSQFSAVNPAGFVIGPDGHFYVASYPGSYSVHRYNGVTGADMGAWAGFTFEAYDLVFGSDGHVYGTHLSTGRFMRLDGTTGDYLATFGFDLAQPRSLVFGPDGDLFVSEISNNTVRRYDGTTFAAEGAFASGGGLSGPQGIVFGPDGNLYVASYGTSSIKRYNGTTGAYMDDFATGGGLGNPTGLLFGPDDNLYVADYTNDRIARYNGQTGAYMDIFASGGGLDAPLYLFFSNTNPGTLQMQVPEPSVGLLFGGGLALLALARRRTRQREAACGGGL
;
A
#
# COMPACT_ATOMS: atom_id res chain seq x y z
N MET A 1 82.01 -63.35 -11.98
CA MET A 1 83.19 -62.48 -11.85
C MET A 1 82.77 -61.29 -11.01
N ASN A 2 83.23 -61.26 -9.76
CA ASN A 2 83.31 -60.17 -8.77
C ASN A 2 82.00 -59.45 -8.36
N LEU A 3 81.49 -59.70 -7.13
CA LEU A 3 81.78 -59.00 -5.84
C LEU A 3 80.96 -57.68 -5.78
N GLU A 4 80.16 -57.30 -4.78
CA GLU A 4 80.09 -57.56 -3.33
C GLU A 4 78.75 -57.01 -2.79
N LEU A 5 78.24 -57.58 -1.70
CA LEU A 5 77.44 -56.84 -0.71
C LEU A 5 78.41 -56.28 0.35
N PRO A 6 78.08 -55.19 1.05
CA PRO A 6 77.71 -55.45 2.44
C PRO A 6 76.61 -54.55 3.02
N SER A 7 75.91 -55.16 3.97
CA SER A 7 75.10 -54.57 5.03
C SER A 7 75.94 -53.68 5.97
N PHE A 8 75.33 -52.69 6.65
CA PHE A 8 75.38 -52.55 8.11
C PHE A 8 74.43 -51.45 8.64
N MET A 9 73.63 -51.87 9.64
CA MET A 9 73.08 -51.20 10.83
C MET A 9 72.82 -49.68 10.92
N SER A 10 71.62 -49.41 11.49
CA SER A 10 71.38 -48.57 12.68
C SER A 10 71.73 -47.08 12.63
N HIS A 11 70.69 -46.24 12.51
CA HIS A 11 70.35 -45.23 13.53
C HIS A 11 69.01 -44.55 13.16
N LYS A 12 67.98 -44.73 14.00
CA LYS A 12 67.03 -43.64 14.26
C LYS A 12 67.62 -42.86 15.43
N PRO A 13 67.73 -41.54 15.34
CA PRO A 13 66.80 -40.76 16.15
C PRO A 13 66.29 -39.45 15.52
N ALA A 14 65.11 -39.10 16.02
CA ALA A 14 64.61 -37.75 16.32
C ALA A 14 64.45 -36.71 15.18
N LEU A 15 63.18 -36.56 14.79
CA LEU A 15 62.42 -35.30 14.81
C LEU A 15 63.22 -34.00 14.56
N SER A 16 63.05 -33.40 13.38
CA SER A 16 62.33 -32.12 13.27
C SER A 16 62.38 -31.60 11.83
N ARG A 17 61.20 -31.42 11.25
CA ARG A 17 60.77 -30.24 10.48
C ARG A 17 59.42 -30.57 9.88
N ARG A 18 58.38 -30.07 10.55
CA ARG A 18 57.01 -30.04 10.06
C ARG A 18 57.02 -29.36 8.69
N ARG A 19 56.77 -30.13 7.63
CA ARG A 19 56.36 -29.56 6.34
C ARG A 19 54.90 -29.19 6.49
N TRP A 20 54.63 -27.90 6.38
CA TRP A 20 53.28 -27.35 6.31
C TRP A 20 52.62 -27.87 5.04
N ILE A 21 51.63 -28.74 5.20
CA ILE A 21 50.65 -29.00 4.15
C ILE A 21 49.67 -27.83 4.25
N TRP A 22 49.69 -26.95 3.25
CA TRP A 22 48.62 -25.98 3.04
C TRP A 22 47.39 -26.76 2.58
N ALA A 23 46.52 -27.14 3.52
CA ALA A 23 45.14 -27.41 3.19
C ALA A 23 44.51 -26.04 2.89
N VAL A 24 44.24 -25.78 1.61
CA VAL A 24 43.41 -24.66 1.18
C VAL A 24 42.00 -24.95 1.67
N PHE A 25 41.66 -24.47 2.86
CA PHE A 25 40.28 -24.28 3.25
C PHE A 25 39.78 -23.07 2.45
N GLY A 26 39.17 -23.35 1.29
CA GLY A 26 38.33 -22.40 0.60
C GLY A 26 37.09 -22.14 1.45
N ALA A 27 37.21 -21.24 2.42
CA ALA A 27 36.06 -20.65 3.07
C ALA A 27 35.37 -19.77 2.02
N ALA A 28 34.35 -20.32 1.34
CA ALA A 28 33.40 -19.50 0.63
C ALA A 28 32.70 -18.63 1.67
N LEU A 29 33.15 -17.39 1.81
CA LEU A 29 32.36 -16.33 2.41
C LEU A 29 31.13 -16.17 1.49
N ALA A 30 30.05 -16.86 1.84
CA ALA A 30 28.74 -16.53 1.33
C ALA A 30 28.41 -15.15 1.91
N THR A 31 28.71 -14.10 1.14
CA THR A 31 28.12 -12.80 1.36
C THR A 31 26.61 -13.03 1.25
N VAL A 32 25.92 -13.00 2.39
CA VAL A 32 24.48 -12.84 2.40
C VAL A 32 24.25 -11.46 1.80
N LEU A 33 23.96 -11.42 0.50
CA LEU A 33 23.39 -10.24 -0.13
C LEU A 33 22.02 -10.09 0.54
N VAL A 34 21.97 -9.30 1.61
CA VAL A 34 20.69 -8.78 2.09
C VAL A 34 20.15 -8.04 0.88
N ALA A 35 19.08 -8.59 0.27
CA ALA A 35 18.35 -7.86 -0.75
C ALA A 35 18.10 -6.47 -0.15
N PRO A 36 18.51 -5.37 -0.83
CA PRO A 36 18.27 -4.05 -0.28
C PRO A 36 16.79 -4.01 0.06
N ALA A 37 16.46 -3.66 1.31
CA ALA A 37 15.08 -3.51 1.74
C ALA A 37 14.33 -2.78 0.63
N ALA A 38 13.22 -3.34 0.17
CA ALA A 38 12.45 -2.79 -0.94
C ALA A 38 12.35 -1.28 -0.70
N ARG A 39 12.96 -0.50 -1.60
CA ARG A 39 13.15 0.94 -1.37
C ARG A 39 11.76 1.56 -1.23
N ALA A 40 11.54 2.24 -0.12
CA ALA A 40 10.34 3.00 0.15
C ALA A 40 10.19 4.07 -0.96
N VAL A 41 9.11 4.02 -1.73
CA VAL A 41 8.91 4.81 -2.96
C VAL A 41 7.56 5.54 -2.93
N LEU A 42 7.58 6.81 -3.30
CA LEU A 42 6.40 7.57 -3.70
C LEU A 42 6.16 7.38 -5.20
N TYR A 43 4.98 6.89 -5.57
CA TYR A 43 4.50 6.81 -6.94
C TYR A 43 3.59 7.99 -7.23
N VAL A 44 3.69 8.57 -8.43
CA VAL A 44 2.85 9.70 -8.86
C VAL A 44 2.45 9.51 -10.31
N SER A 45 1.16 9.58 -10.62
CA SER A 45 0.70 9.60 -12.02
C SER A 45 0.94 10.98 -12.63
N SER A 46 1.59 10.99 -13.80
CA SER A 46 1.83 12.18 -14.61
C SER A 46 0.98 12.09 -15.87
N TYR A 47 -0.07 12.89 -15.91
CA TYR A 47 -1.11 12.78 -16.93
C TYR A 47 -0.60 13.14 -18.33
N ASN A 48 0.11 14.26 -18.48
CA ASN A 48 0.52 14.75 -19.80
C ASN A 48 1.73 14.01 -20.40
N THR A 49 2.49 13.25 -19.60
CA THR A 49 3.67 12.51 -20.09
C THR A 49 3.47 11.02 -20.17
N ASP A 50 2.27 10.50 -19.88
CA ASP A 50 1.96 9.07 -19.94
C ASP A 50 2.91 8.23 -19.07
N ASN A 51 3.20 8.71 -17.86
CA ASN A 51 4.14 8.04 -16.96
C ASN A 51 3.59 7.93 -15.53
N ILE A 52 4.08 6.92 -14.82
CA ILE A 52 4.08 6.90 -13.36
C ILE A 52 5.52 7.13 -12.89
N ASN A 53 5.72 8.26 -12.22
CA ASN A 53 7.00 8.69 -11.69
C ASN A 53 7.23 8.04 -10.32
N ARG A 54 8.49 7.72 -10.03
CA ARG A 54 8.94 7.13 -8.77
C ARG A 54 9.93 8.07 -8.10
N TYR A 55 9.66 8.40 -6.85
CA TYR A 55 10.52 9.23 -6.00
C TYR A 55 10.93 8.48 -4.74
N ASP A 56 12.07 8.84 -4.18
CA ASP A 56 12.47 8.38 -2.86
C ASP A 56 11.47 8.90 -1.83
N GLU A 57 10.92 8.00 -1.03
CA GLU A 57 9.88 8.34 -0.06
C GLU A 57 10.37 9.23 1.09
N ASN A 58 11.67 9.27 1.37
CA ASN A 58 12.19 10.10 2.46
C ASN A 58 12.65 11.46 1.97
N THR A 59 13.20 11.51 0.76
CA THR A 59 13.87 12.72 0.25
C THR A 59 13.15 13.37 -0.93
N GLY A 60 12.15 12.71 -1.50
CA GLY A 60 11.45 13.16 -2.71
C GLY A 60 12.34 13.21 -3.96
N ALA A 61 13.53 12.60 -3.91
CA ALA A 61 14.46 12.57 -5.03
C ALA A 61 13.93 11.66 -6.14
N TYR A 62 13.95 12.12 -7.39
CA TYR A 62 13.55 11.30 -8.53
C TYR A 62 14.40 10.02 -8.64
N LEU A 63 13.73 8.88 -8.83
CA LEU A 63 14.36 7.58 -8.97
C LEU A 63 14.29 7.06 -10.42
N SER A 64 13.08 7.01 -10.97
CA SER A 64 12.78 6.42 -12.27
C SER A 64 11.35 6.73 -12.65
N GLN A 65 10.92 6.31 -13.85
CA GLN A 65 9.52 6.25 -14.23
C GLN A 65 9.26 4.97 -15.03
N PHE A 66 7.99 4.61 -15.16
CA PHE A 66 7.54 3.65 -16.16
C PHE A 66 6.36 4.23 -16.93
N SER A 67 6.28 3.87 -18.21
CA SER A 67 5.21 4.34 -19.08
C SER A 67 3.90 3.68 -18.70
N ALA A 68 2.84 4.49 -18.65
CA ALA A 68 1.48 4.07 -18.42
C ALA A 68 0.58 4.74 -19.45
N VAL A 69 -0.50 4.09 -19.87
CA VAL A 69 -1.36 4.63 -20.93
C VAL A 69 -2.33 5.65 -20.33
N ASN A 70 -2.08 6.95 -20.52
CA ASN A 70 -2.88 8.05 -19.96
C ASN A 70 -3.27 7.82 -18.48
N PRO A 71 -2.29 7.77 -17.56
CA PRO A 71 -2.55 7.36 -16.18
C PRO A 71 -3.37 8.43 -15.44
N ALA A 72 -4.54 8.04 -14.95
CA ALA A 72 -5.32 8.82 -14.00
C ALA A 72 -5.07 8.30 -12.58
N GLY A 73 -6.10 7.81 -11.89
CA GLY A 73 -6.00 7.16 -10.59
C GLY A 73 -5.47 5.75 -10.68
N PHE A 74 -4.73 5.36 -9.67
CA PHE A 74 -4.16 4.02 -9.59
C PHE A 74 -4.10 3.55 -8.14
N VAL A 75 -4.10 2.23 -7.99
CA VAL A 75 -4.04 1.57 -6.69
C VAL A 75 -3.11 0.37 -6.77
N ILE A 76 -2.47 0.03 -5.65
CA ILE A 76 -1.71 -1.23 -5.54
C ILE A 76 -2.65 -2.30 -4.99
N GLY A 77 -2.77 -3.41 -5.70
CA GLY A 77 -3.53 -4.55 -5.22
C GLY A 77 -2.79 -5.36 -4.16
N PRO A 78 -3.51 -6.27 -3.47
CA PRO A 78 -2.91 -7.15 -2.45
C PRO A 78 -1.84 -8.10 -3.01
N ASP A 79 -1.81 -8.27 -4.33
CA ASP A 79 -0.80 -9.03 -5.06
C ASP A 79 0.47 -8.20 -5.39
N GLY A 80 0.51 -6.95 -4.96
CA GLY A 80 1.61 -6.02 -5.16
C GLY A 80 1.62 -5.35 -6.53
N HIS A 81 0.64 -5.59 -7.41
CA HIS A 81 0.60 -4.98 -8.74
C HIS A 81 -0.09 -3.63 -8.74
N PHE A 82 0.27 -2.75 -9.67
CA PHE A 82 -0.46 -1.51 -9.89
C PHE A 82 -1.65 -1.77 -10.81
N TYR A 83 -2.78 -1.18 -10.48
CA TYR A 83 -3.99 -1.12 -11.28
C TYR A 83 -4.22 0.34 -11.62
N VAL A 84 -4.11 0.69 -12.89
CA VAL A 84 -4.10 2.09 -13.33
C VAL A 84 -5.28 2.31 -14.25
N ALA A 85 -6.18 3.21 -13.83
CA ALA A 85 -7.25 3.69 -14.69
C ALA A 85 -6.64 4.56 -15.79
N SER A 86 -6.98 4.23 -17.04
CA SER A 86 -6.47 4.91 -18.22
C SER A 86 -7.51 5.88 -18.78
N TYR A 87 -7.23 7.19 -18.69
CA TYR A 87 -8.08 8.26 -19.18
C TYR A 87 -7.23 9.36 -19.83
N PRO A 88 -7.58 9.87 -21.03
CA PRO A 88 -8.76 9.56 -21.85
C PRO A 88 -8.54 8.42 -22.86
N GLY A 89 -9.64 7.83 -23.36
CA GLY A 89 -9.66 7.05 -24.60
C GLY A 89 -9.40 5.54 -24.52
N SER A 90 -8.72 5.03 -23.48
CA SER A 90 -8.45 3.58 -23.35
C SER A 90 -9.58 2.80 -22.66
N TYR A 91 -10.48 3.49 -21.93
CA TYR A 91 -11.63 2.92 -21.18
C TYR A 91 -11.28 1.59 -20.50
N SER A 92 -10.14 1.52 -19.82
CA SER A 92 -9.63 0.28 -19.25
C SER A 92 -8.83 0.54 -17.97
N VAL A 93 -8.68 -0.52 -17.18
CA VAL A 93 -7.64 -0.62 -16.16
C VAL A 93 -6.53 -1.48 -16.72
N HIS A 94 -5.34 -0.90 -16.84
CA HIS A 94 -4.12 -1.66 -17.09
C HIS A 94 -3.51 -2.12 -15.78
N ARG A 95 -2.95 -3.33 -15.80
CA ARG A 95 -2.20 -3.86 -14.67
C ARG A 95 -0.71 -3.78 -14.96
N TYR A 96 0.07 -3.30 -14.01
CA TYR A 96 1.52 -3.19 -14.13
C TYR A 96 2.21 -4.01 -13.04
N ASN A 97 3.40 -4.48 -13.33
CA ASN A 97 4.23 -5.16 -12.35
C ASN A 97 4.65 -4.20 -11.22
N GLY A 98 4.33 -4.57 -9.97
CA GLY A 98 4.66 -3.80 -8.77
C GLY A 98 6.12 -3.42 -8.58
N VAL A 99 7.01 -4.28 -9.10
CA VAL A 99 8.45 -4.19 -8.90
C VAL A 99 9.12 -3.51 -10.09
N THR A 100 8.78 -3.96 -11.31
CA THR A 100 9.46 -3.52 -12.53
C THR A 100 8.76 -2.38 -13.25
N GLY A 101 7.48 -2.11 -12.96
CA GLY A 101 6.65 -1.18 -13.71
C GLY A 101 6.29 -1.66 -15.12
N ALA A 102 6.58 -2.93 -15.46
CA ALA A 102 6.25 -3.48 -16.77
C ALA A 102 4.72 -3.58 -16.95
N ASP A 103 4.21 -3.11 -18.09
CA ASP A 103 2.81 -3.28 -18.46
C ASP A 103 2.49 -4.77 -18.66
N MET A 104 1.48 -5.25 -17.94
CA MET A 104 0.97 -6.62 -18.02
C MET A 104 -0.31 -6.70 -18.87
N GLY A 105 -0.72 -5.58 -19.46
CA GLY A 105 -1.87 -5.43 -20.34
C GLY A 105 -3.13 -4.99 -19.62
N ALA A 106 -4.20 -4.88 -20.41
CA ALA A 106 -5.54 -4.60 -19.90
C ALA A 106 -5.98 -5.73 -18.95
N TRP A 107 -6.36 -5.34 -17.73
CA TRP A 107 -6.87 -6.23 -16.70
C TRP A 107 -8.40 -6.17 -16.61
N ALA A 108 -8.98 -4.97 -16.73
CA ALA A 108 -10.42 -4.80 -16.85
C ALA A 108 -10.73 -3.89 -18.04
N GLY A 109 -11.71 -4.29 -18.84
CA GLY A 109 -12.29 -3.45 -19.89
C GLY A 109 -13.53 -2.74 -19.38
N PHE A 110 -13.64 -1.46 -19.67
CA PHE A 110 -14.84 -0.68 -19.41
C PHE A 110 -15.53 -0.27 -20.70
N THR A 111 -16.81 0.01 -20.58
CA THR A 111 -17.57 0.75 -21.59
C THR A 111 -17.49 2.26 -21.38
N PHE A 112 -16.84 2.72 -20.30
CA PHE A 112 -16.80 4.11 -19.87
C PHE A 112 -15.46 4.46 -19.18
N GLU A 113 -15.23 5.74 -18.92
CA GLU A 113 -13.98 6.26 -18.36
C GLU A 113 -13.90 5.98 -16.86
N ALA A 114 -12.79 5.40 -16.39
CA ALA A 114 -12.48 5.35 -14.95
C ALA A 114 -11.49 6.47 -14.60
N TYR A 115 -11.72 7.15 -13.48
CA TYR A 115 -10.85 8.26 -13.03
C TYR A 115 -10.03 7.92 -11.80
N ASP A 116 -10.65 7.29 -10.81
CA ASP A 116 -10.00 6.82 -9.59
C ASP A 116 -10.33 5.37 -9.33
N LEU A 117 -9.50 4.68 -8.55
CA LEU A 117 -9.67 3.30 -8.15
C LEU A 117 -9.39 3.12 -6.67
N VAL A 118 -10.22 2.34 -5.97
CA VAL A 118 -9.92 1.90 -4.60
C VAL A 118 -10.20 0.40 -4.44
N PHE A 119 -9.41 -0.27 -3.61
CA PHE A 119 -9.77 -1.59 -3.11
C PHE A 119 -10.68 -1.45 -1.89
N GLY A 120 -11.79 -2.19 -1.89
CA GLY A 120 -12.60 -2.42 -0.71
C GLY A 120 -12.02 -3.54 0.15
N SER A 121 -12.38 -3.55 1.43
CA SER A 121 -12.02 -4.64 2.35
C SER A 121 -12.65 -5.99 1.98
N ASP A 122 -13.64 -5.97 1.10
CA ASP A 122 -14.28 -7.14 0.53
C ASP A 122 -13.49 -7.79 -0.62
N GLY A 123 -12.31 -7.24 -0.95
CA GLY A 123 -11.44 -7.75 -2.01
C GLY A 123 -11.86 -7.31 -3.41
N HIS A 124 -12.79 -6.37 -3.53
CA HIS A 124 -13.24 -5.81 -4.81
C HIS A 124 -12.56 -4.48 -5.11
N VAL A 125 -12.52 -4.11 -6.39
CA VAL A 125 -12.04 -2.80 -6.84
C VAL A 125 -13.23 -1.94 -7.25
N TYR A 126 -13.22 -0.68 -6.82
CA TYR A 126 -14.24 0.30 -7.14
C TYR A 126 -13.65 1.42 -7.97
N GLY A 127 -14.39 1.89 -8.98
CA GLY A 127 -13.91 2.94 -9.87
C GLY A 127 -14.96 3.99 -10.20
N THR A 128 -14.59 5.27 -10.19
CA THR A 128 -15.47 6.40 -10.53
C THR A 128 -15.56 6.63 -12.03
N HIS A 129 -16.76 6.95 -12.49
CA HIS A 129 -17.07 7.20 -13.89
C HIS A 129 -17.57 8.62 -14.12
N LEU A 130 -16.64 9.53 -14.41
CA LEU A 130 -16.92 10.96 -14.48
C LEU A 130 -18.05 11.32 -15.45
N SER A 131 -18.01 10.80 -16.68
CA SER A 131 -18.97 11.16 -17.73
C SER A 131 -20.36 10.56 -17.54
N THR A 132 -20.46 9.39 -16.90
CA THR A 132 -21.76 8.74 -16.66
C THR A 132 -22.38 9.11 -15.33
N GLY A 133 -21.62 9.74 -14.43
CA GLY A 133 -22.08 10.04 -13.09
C GLY A 133 -22.36 8.79 -12.28
N ARG A 134 -21.40 7.84 -12.24
CA ARG A 134 -21.54 6.52 -11.59
C ARG A 134 -20.24 6.11 -10.92
N PHE A 135 -20.30 5.03 -10.16
CA PHE A 135 -19.14 4.19 -9.89
C PHE A 135 -19.46 2.71 -10.13
N MET A 136 -18.44 1.89 -10.22
CA MET A 136 -18.56 0.45 -10.46
C MET A 136 -17.83 -0.37 -9.43
N ARG A 137 -18.13 -1.66 -9.40
CA ARG A 137 -17.44 -2.69 -8.62
C ARG A 137 -16.96 -3.79 -9.56
N LEU A 138 -15.69 -4.18 -9.39
CA LEU A 138 -15.00 -5.22 -10.12
C LEU A 138 -14.55 -6.32 -9.18
N ASP A 139 -14.42 -7.55 -9.69
CA ASP A 139 -13.67 -8.58 -8.98
C ASP A 139 -12.21 -8.16 -8.86
N GLY A 140 -11.67 -8.09 -7.64
CA GLY A 140 -10.30 -7.61 -7.43
C GLY A 140 -9.21 -8.59 -7.86
N THR A 141 -9.57 -9.84 -8.18
CA THR A 141 -8.64 -10.84 -8.71
C THR A 141 -8.69 -10.85 -10.24
N THR A 142 -9.89 -10.98 -10.82
CA THR A 142 -10.07 -11.21 -12.25
C THR A 142 -10.27 -9.93 -13.05
N GLY A 143 -10.75 -8.85 -12.42
CA GLY A 143 -11.13 -7.62 -13.12
C GLY A 143 -12.52 -7.66 -13.74
N ASP A 144 -13.27 -8.73 -13.50
CA ASP A 144 -14.61 -8.89 -14.05
C ASP A 144 -15.57 -7.83 -13.48
N TYR A 145 -16.40 -7.26 -14.36
CA TYR A 145 -17.46 -6.35 -13.93
C TYR A 145 -18.51 -7.08 -13.09
N LEU A 146 -18.83 -6.53 -11.92
CA LEU A 146 -19.82 -7.10 -11.01
C LEU A 146 -21.08 -6.24 -10.91
N ALA A 147 -20.92 -4.93 -10.74
CA ALA A 147 -22.05 -4.03 -10.52
C ALA A 147 -21.71 -2.56 -10.79
N THR A 148 -22.75 -1.73 -10.95
CA THR A 148 -22.66 -0.27 -11.03
C THR A 148 -23.65 0.37 -10.07
N PHE A 149 -23.24 1.51 -9.51
CA PHE A 149 -23.94 2.21 -8.43
C PHE A 149 -23.88 3.72 -8.67
N GLY A 150 -24.58 4.48 -7.80
CA GLY A 150 -24.50 5.94 -7.76
C GLY A 150 -24.96 6.63 -9.04
N PHE A 151 -26.13 6.27 -9.57
CA PHE A 151 -26.68 6.70 -10.87
C PHE A 151 -26.98 8.21 -11.04
N ASP A 152 -26.59 9.03 -10.07
CA ASP A 152 -26.94 10.45 -9.96
C ASP A 152 -25.77 11.31 -9.45
N LEU A 153 -24.53 10.80 -9.55
CA LEU A 153 -23.33 11.56 -9.18
C LEU A 153 -23.01 12.64 -10.21
N ALA A 154 -22.72 13.86 -9.76
CA ALA A 154 -22.37 14.96 -10.65
C ALA A 154 -20.85 15.05 -10.87
N GLN A 155 -20.38 14.46 -11.97
CA GLN A 155 -18.95 14.37 -12.34
C GLN A 155 -18.10 13.82 -11.17
N PRO A 156 -18.29 12.56 -10.78
CA PRO A 156 -17.52 11.98 -9.69
C PRO A 156 -16.04 11.87 -10.07
N ARG A 157 -15.14 12.32 -9.18
CA ARG A 157 -13.68 12.30 -9.42
C ARG A 157 -13.00 11.18 -8.65
N SER A 158 -12.97 11.29 -7.33
CA SER A 158 -12.25 10.38 -6.43
C SER A 158 -13.21 9.62 -5.52
N LEU A 159 -12.75 8.49 -5.00
CA LEU A 159 -13.52 7.64 -4.09
C LEU A 159 -12.62 7.05 -3.00
N VAL A 160 -13.12 6.98 -1.76
CA VAL A 160 -12.38 6.41 -0.64
C VAL A 160 -13.33 5.75 0.35
N PHE A 161 -12.93 4.61 0.92
CA PHE A 161 -13.62 4.03 2.07
C PHE A 161 -13.19 4.76 3.34
N GLY A 162 -14.16 5.23 4.11
CA GLY A 162 -13.94 5.86 5.41
C GLY A 162 -13.61 4.85 6.52
N PRO A 163 -13.20 5.34 7.69
CA PRO A 163 -12.89 4.48 8.85
C PRO A 163 -14.12 3.74 9.41
N ASP A 164 -15.33 4.18 9.05
CA ASP A 164 -16.60 3.53 9.35
C ASP A 164 -17.00 2.45 8.33
N GLY A 165 -16.20 2.28 7.26
CA GLY A 165 -16.45 1.32 6.20
C GLY A 165 -17.34 1.85 5.07
N ASP A 166 -17.83 3.08 5.16
CA ASP A 166 -18.68 3.67 4.13
C ASP A 166 -17.87 4.25 2.97
N LEU A 167 -18.50 4.37 1.80
CA LEU A 167 -17.86 4.89 0.60
C LEU A 167 -18.15 6.38 0.44
N PHE A 168 -17.10 7.17 0.27
CA PHE A 168 -17.17 8.61 0.04
C PHE A 168 -16.72 8.91 -1.38
N VAL A 169 -17.44 9.79 -2.07
CA VAL A 169 -17.19 10.14 -3.48
C VAL A 169 -17.22 11.66 -3.65
N SER A 170 -16.18 12.24 -4.25
CA SER A 170 -16.16 13.67 -4.57
C SER A 170 -16.95 13.97 -5.85
N GLU A 171 -17.84 14.96 -5.79
CA GLU A 171 -18.67 15.42 -6.91
C GLU A 171 -18.25 16.82 -7.35
N ILE A 172 -17.59 16.91 -8.51
CA ILE A 172 -17.00 18.17 -9.00
C ILE A 172 -18.09 19.23 -9.19
N SER A 173 -19.16 18.91 -9.91
CA SER A 173 -20.16 19.92 -10.29
C SER A 173 -21.07 20.33 -9.13
N ASN A 174 -21.26 19.44 -8.16
CA ASN A 174 -22.08 19.73 -6.98
C ASN A 174 -21.28 20.43 -5.86
N ASN A 175 -19.95 20.46 -5.94
CA ASN A 175 -19.07 20.98 -4.90
C ASN A 175 -19.29 20.28 -3.54
N THR A 176 -19.45 18.94 -3.58
CA THR A 176 -19.74 18.11 -2.42
C THR A 176 -18.87 16.87 -2.39
N VAL A 177 -18.74 16.27 -1.21
CA VAL A 177 -18.43 14.84 -1.06
C VAL A 177 -19.71 14.14 -0.65
N ARG A 178 -20.12 13.11 -1.40
CA ARG A 178 -21.29 12.28 -1.12
C ARG A 178 -20.88 11.02 -0.37
N ARG A 179 -21.74 10.56 0.53
CA ARG A 179 -21.56 9.29 1.27
C ARG A 179 -22.55 8.22 0.79
N TYR A 180 -22.07 6.99 0.79
CA TYR A 180 -22.83 5.77 0.50
C TYR A 180 -22.57 4.75 1.60
N ASP A 181 -23.60 4.01 2.01
CA ASP A 181 -23.45 2.86 2.90
C ASP A 181 -22.47 1.86 2.28
N GLY A 182 -21.48 1.43 3.05
CA GLY A 182 -20.34 0.63 2.58
C GLY A 182 -20.68 -0.80 2.15
N THR A 183 -21.88 -1.28 2.49
CA THR A 183 -22.32 -2.65 2.19
C THR A 183 -23.31 -2.70 1.05
N THR A 184 -24.32 -1.83 1.10
CA THR A 184 -25.45 -1.78 0.18
C THR A 184 -25.24 -0.75 -0.94
N PHE A 185 -24.31 0.20 -0.75
CA PHE A 185 -24.09 1.33 -1.64
C PHE A 185 -25.36 2.18 -1.86
N ALA A 186 -26.24 2.22 -0.87
CA ALA A 186 -27.34 3.16 -0.82
C ALA A 186 -26.81 4.58 -0.56
N ALA A 187 -27.32 5.57 -1.30
CA ALA A 187 -26.90 6.95 -1.12
C ALA A 187 -27.42 7.52 0.21
N GLU A 188 -26.54 8.11 1.00
CA GLU A 188 -26.88 8.82 2.25
C GLU A 188 -26.96 10.34 2.07
N GLY A 189 -26.52 10.83 0.90
CA GLY A 189 -26.56 12.23 0.51
C GLY A 189 -25.23 12.95 0.66
N ALA A 190 -25.27 14.29 0.56
CA ALA A 190 -24.09 15.12 0.71
C ALA A 190 -23.56 15.03 2.16
N PHE A 191 -22.32 14.59 2.29
CA PHE A 191 -21.64 14.44 3.57
C PHE A 191 -20.80 15.67 3.90
N ALA A 192 -19.85 16.02 3.04
CA ALA A 192 -19.03 17.23 3.21
C ALA A 192 -19.41 18.28 2.17
N SER A 193 -19.76 19.47 2.66
CA SER A 193 -20.11 20.63 1.85
C SER A 193 -19.81 21.92 2.61
N GLY A 194 -19.84 23.07 1.92
CA GLY A 194 -19.56 24.36 2.54
C GLY A 194 -18.07 24.67 2.66
N GLY A 195 -17.73 25.72 3.42
CA GLY A 195 -16.35 26.23 3.52
C GLY A 195 -15.83 26.81 2.20
N GLY A 196 -16.72 27.14 1.25
CA GLY A 196 -16.33 27.55 -0.10
C GLY A 196 -15.71 26.42 -0.93
N LEU A 197 -16.01 25.15 -0.65
CA LEU A 197 -15.57 24.02 -1.48
C LEU A 197 -15.91 24.28 -2.95
N SER A 198 -14.91 24.13 -3.82
CA SER A 198 -15.04 24.35 -5.25
C SER A 198 -14.25 23.30 -6.01
N GLY A 199 -14.95 22.53 -6.86
CA GLY A 199 -14.41 21.45 -7.68
C GLY A 199 -13.60 20.43 -6.89
N PRO A 200 -14.19 19.72 -5.90
CA PRO A 200 -13.47 18.72 -5.11
C PRO A 200 -12.82 17.65 -6.01
N GLN A 201 -11.57 17.28 -5.70
CA GLN A 201 -10.76 16.30 -6.44
C GLN A 201 -10.51 15.07 -5.58
N GLY A 202 -9.25 14.77 -5.27
CA GLY A 202 -8.88 13.75 -4.31
C GLY A 202 -9.49 14.03 -2.95
N ILE A 203 -9.78 12.93 -2.25
CA ILE A 203 -10.28 12.92 -0.88
C ILE A 203 -9.55 11.85 -0.07
N VAL A 204 -9.24 12.13 1.19
CA VAL A 204 -8.57 11.17 2.08
C VAL A 204 -8.99 11.40 3.52
N PHE A 205 -9.13 10.32 4.29
CA PHE A 205 -9.24 10.40 5.74
C PHE A 205 -7.84 10.46 6.35
N GLY A 206 -7.58 11.49 7.16
CA GLY A 206 -6.31 11.64 7.87
C GLY A 206 -6.20 10.70 9.07
N PRO A 207 -4.99 10.59 9.67
CA PRO A 207 -4.75 9.77 10.87
C PRO A 207 -5.54 10.27 12.10
N ASP A 208 -6.01 11.52 12.07
CA ASP A 208 -6.89 12.11 13.08
C ASP A 208 -8.37 11.78 12.87
N GLY A 209 -8.70 11.01 11.83
CA GLY A 209 -10.06 10.63 11.47
C GLY A 209 -10.86 11.73 10.78
N ASN A 210 -10.25 12.87 10.44
CA ASN A 210 -10.92 13.93 9.67
C ASN A 210 -10.83 13.68 8.16
N LEU A 211 -11.78 14.23 7.41
CA LEU A 211 -11.81 14.17 5.96
C LEU A 211 -11.10 15.39 5.37
N TYR A 212 -10.13 15.14 4.49
CA TYR A 212 -9.36 16.15 3.77
C TYR A 212 -9.72 16.10 2.29
N VAL A 213 -10.00 17.27 1.71
CA VAL A 213 -10.50 17.39 0.34
C VAL A 213 -9.65 18.40 -0.42
N ALA A 214 -9.07 17.98 -1.53
CA ALA A 214 -8.44 18.91 -2.46
C ALA A 214 -9.52 19.75 -3.17
N SER A 215 -9.56 21.04 -2.87
CA SER A 215 -10.47 21.99 -3.53
C SER A 215 -9.76 22.64 -4.71
N TYR A 216 -9.94 22.06 -5.89
CA TYR A 216 -9.32 22.52 -7.14
C TYR A 216 -9.53 24.01 -7.38
N GLY A 217 -10.77 24.49 -7.25
CA GLY A 217 -11.14 25.86 -7.61
C GLY A 217 -10.70 26.92 -6.60
N THR A 218 -10.32 26.52 -5.38
CA THR A 218 -9.84 27.46 -4.34
C THR A 218 -8.35 27.33 -4.06
N SER A 219 -7.63 26.44 -4.76
CA SER A 219 -6.20 26.20 -4.54
C SER A 219 -5.86 25.89 -3.08
N SER A 220 -6.69 25.07 -2.42
CA SER A 220 -6.54 24.73 -1.01
C SER A 220 -6.93 23.29 -0.71
N ILE A 221 -6.45 22.78 0.42
CA ILE A 221 -7.00 21.57 1.03
C ILE A 221 -7.96 21.99 2.14
N LYS A 222 -9.20 21.51 2.07
CA LYS A 222 -10.24 21.76 3.07
C LYS A 222 -10.34 20.58 4.01
N ARG A 223 -10.60 20.86 5.29
CA ARG A 223 -10.79 19.83 6.31
C ARG A 223 -12.21 19.84 6.85
N TYR A 224 -12.75 18.65 7.01
CA TYR A 224 -14.08 18.39 7.51
C TYR A 224 -14.01 17.36 8.63
N ASN A 225 -14.94 17.46 9.58
CA ASN A 225 -15.08 16.44 10.61
C ASN A 225 -15.43 15.11 9.93
N GLY A 226 -14.64 14.07 10.14
CA GLY A 226 -14.82 12.81 9.42
C GLY A 226 -16.02 11.97 9.87
N THR A 227 -16.73 12.35 10.93
CA THR A 227 -17.97 11.69 11.36
C THR A 227 -19.21 12.43 10.88
N THR A 228 -19.18 13.77 10.92
CA THR A 228 -20.37 14.60 10.62
C THR A 228 -20.32 15.29 9.26
N GLY A 229 -19.15 15.33 8.62
CA GLY A 229 -18.92 16.07 7.38
C GLY A 229 -18.94 17.59 7.55
N ALA A 230 -19.00 18.10 8.79
CA ALA A 230 -19.01 19.53 9.06
C ALA A 230 -17.66 20.17 8.68
N TYR A 231 -17.71 21.28 7.93
CA TYR A 231 -16.51 22.06 7.60
C TYR A 231 -15.80 22.57 8.87
N MET A 232 -14.49 22.42 8.91
CA MET A 232 -13.63 22.87 10.01
C MET A 232 -12.83 24.11 9.60
N ASP A 233 -11.96 23.97 8.60
CA ASP A 233 -11.07 25.03 8.13
C ASP A 233 -10.46 24.75 6.75
N ASP A 234 -9.79 25.77 6.20
CA ASP A 234 -8.86 25.65 5.09
C ASP A 234 -7.51 25.16 5.64
N PHE A 235 -7.34 23.85 5.67
CA PHE A 235 -6.22 23.19 6.31
C PHE A 235 -4.87 23.56 5.68
N ALA A 236 -4.75 23.50 4.35
CA ALA A 236 -3.50 23.82 3.65
C ALA A 236 -3.73 24.84 2.53
N THR A 237 -3.13 26.02 2.67
CA THR A 237 -3.24 27.15 1.73
C THR A 237 -1.88 27.77 1.36
N GLY A 238 -0.81 27.42 2.08
CA GLY A 238 0.54 27.95 1.87
C GLY A 238 1.26 27.33 0.67
N GLY A 239 2.37 27.93 0.27
CA GLY A 239 3.25 27.40 -0.80
C GLY A 239 2.81 27.71 -2.23
N GLY A 240 1.67 28.37 -2.41
CA GLY A 240 1.15 28.74 -3.73
C GLY A 240 0.60 27.55 -4.52
N LEU A 241 -0.24 26.73 -3.88
CA LEU A 241 -0.92 25.62 -4.55
C LEU A 241 -1.67 26.08 -5.79
N GLY A 242 -1.59 25.28 -6.84
CA GLY A 242 -2.22 25.48 -8.12
C GLY A 242 -3.10 24.29 -8.44
N ASN A 243 -4.40 24.46 -8.21
CA ASN A 243 -5.42 23.47 -8.55
C ASN A 243 -5.13 22.05 -8.03
N PRO A 244 -5.06 21.85 -6.69
CA PRO A 244 -4.66 20.56 -6.12
C PRO A 244 -5.59 19.43 -6.57
N THR A 245 -5.02 18.25 -6.81
CA THR A 245 -5.71 17.06 -7.30
C THR A 245 -5.69 15.94 -6.26
N GLY A 246 -4.71 15.04 -6.32
CA GLY A 246 -4.52 13.95 -5.36
C GLY A 246 -3.87 14.45 -4.07
N LEU A 247 -4.19 13.79 -2.96
CA LEU A 247 -3.57 14.02 -1.66
C LEU A 247 -3.51 12.72 -0.85
N LEU A 248 -2.52 12.59 0.01
CA LEU A 248 -2.43 11.50 0.99
C LEU A 248 -1.56 11.89 2.17
N PHE A 249 -1.77 11.21 3.30
CA PHE A 249 -0.85 11.25 4.42
C PHE A 249 0.24 10.19 4.24
N GLY A 250 1.50 10.62 4.34
CA GLY A 250 2.66 9.72 4.30
C GLY A 250 2.89 9.02 5.64
N PRO A 251 3.83 8.06 5.70
CA PRO A 251 4.16 7.36 6.95
C PRO A 251 4.83 8.27 8.00
N ASP A 252 5.22 9.48 7.62
CA ASP A 252 5.80 10.50 8.47
C ASP A 252 4.74 11.49 9.00
N ASP A 253 3.46 11.12 8.91
CA ASP A 253 2.29 11.92 9.30
C ASP A 253 2.20 13.28 8.61
N ASN A 254 2.92 13.48 7.50
CA ASN A 254 2.82 14.69 6.68
C ASN A 254 1.82 14.51 5.55
N LEU A 255 1.20 15.62 5.14
CA LEU A 255 0.27 15.64 4.01
C LEU A 255 1.04 15.97 2.72
N TYR A 256 0.87 15.12 1.71
CA TYR A 256 1.46 15.26 0.38
C TYR A 256 0.35 15.57 -0.61
N VAL A 257 0.56 16.58 -1.45
CA VAL A 257 -0.45 17.10 -2.37
C VAL A 257 0.13 17.18 -3.77
N ALA A 258 -0.57 16.58 -4.73
CA ALA A 258 -0.31 16.81 -6.15
C ALA A 258 -0.74 18.24 -6.52
N ASP A 259 0.26 19.06 -6.83
CA ASP A 259 0.12 20.47 -7.15
C ASP A 259 0.07 20.61 -8.67
N TYR A 260 -1.12 20.40 -9.23
CA TYR A 260 -1.35 20.08 -10.64
C TYR A 260 -0.75 21.09 -11.62
N THR A 261 -1.00 22.40 -11.46
CA THR A 261 -0.50 23.39 -12.42
C THR A 261 0.96 23.79 -12.21
N ASN A 262 1.58 23.32 -11.12
CA ASN A 262 2.95 23.63 -10.75
C ASN A 262 3.89 22.42 -10.92
N ASP A 263 3.40 21.30 -11.47
CA ASP A 263 4.17 20.11 -11.82
C ASP A 263 5.06 19.58 -10.69
N ARG A 264 4.49 19.53 -9.48
CA ARG A 264 5.22 19.14 -8.27
C ARG A 264 4.33 18.46 -7.24
N ILE A 265 4.96 17.85 -6.25
CA ILE A 265 4.34 17.41 -5.00
C ILE A 265 4.72 18.39 -3.91
N ALA A 266 3.73 19.06 -3.33
CA ALA A 266 3.90 19.92 -2.17
C ALA A 266 3.71 19.11 -0.88
N ARG A 267 4.47 19.44 0.17
CA ARG A 267 4.36 18.77 1.48
C ARG A 267 4.00 19.78 2.57
N TYR A 268 3.12 19.32 3.45
CA TYR A 268 2.56 20.07 4.55
C TYR A 268 2.69 19.27 5.84
N ASN A 269 2.83 19.97 6.96
CA ASN A 269 2.74 19.34 8.26
C ASN A 269 1.32 18.77 8.44
N GLY A 270 1.18 17.46 8.65
CA GLY A 270 -0.15 16.83 8.64
C GLY A 270 -0.99 17.09 9.89
N GLN A 271 -0.47 17.76 10.92
CA GLN A 271 -1.26 18.19 12.08
C GLN A 271 -1.77 19.63 11.94
N THR A 272 -0.95 20.50 11.37
CA THR A 272 -1.20 21.96 11.36
C THR A 272 -1.53 22.51 9.97
N GLY A 273 -1.26 21.74 8.90
CA GLY A 273 -1.44 22.18 7.52
C GLY A 273 -0.45 23.27 7.07
N ALA A 274 0.58 23.54 7.88
CA ALA A 274 1.64 24.47 7.53
C ALA A 274 2.46 23.93 6.35
N TYR A 275 2.68 24.78 5.33
CA TYR A 275 3.56 24.45 4.21
C TYR A 275 4.98 24.19 4.67
N MET A 276 5.59 23.10 4.19
CA MET A 276 6.96 22.73 4.50
C MET A 276 7.88 23.03 3.32
N ASP A 277 7.67 22.34 2.20
CA ASP A 277 8.53 22.41 1.02
C ASP A 277 7.87 21.81 -0.23
N ILE A 278 8.61 21.90 -1.35
CA ILE A 278 8.39 21.09 -2.53
C ILE A 278 9.07 19.76 -2.26
N PHE A 279 8.28 18.71 -2.07
CA PHE A 279 8.81 17.40 -1.75
C PHE A 279 9.42 16.73 -2.98
N ALA A 280 8.65 16.67 -4.08
CA ALA A 280 9.10 16.03 -5.32
C ALA A 280 8.79 16.91 -6.54
N SER A 281 9.69 16.91 -7.51
CA SER A 281 9.53 17.61 -8.79
C SER A 281 10.51 17.02 -9.82
N GLY A 282 10.34 17.39 -11.09
CA GLY A 282 11.23 16.97 -12.18
C GLY A 282 11.00 15.53 -12.65
N GLY A 283 11.97 14.97 -13.37
CA GLY A 283 11.86 13.61 -13.91
C GLY A 283 10.73 13.42 -14.93
N GLY A 284 10.27 14.50 -15.57
CA GLY A 284 9.14 14.47 -16.50
C GLY A 284 7.76 14.56 -15.83
N LEU A 285 7.69 14.89 -14.54
CA LEU A 285 6.40 15.16 -13.90
C LEU A 285 5.73 16.37 -14.56
N ASP A 286 4.49 16.16 -14.97
CA ASP A 286 3.63 17.12 -15.65
C ASP A 286 2.18 16.74 -15.32
N ALA A 287 1.41 17.71 -14.81
CA ALA A 287 0.02 17.55 -14.43
C ALA A 287 -0.20 16.34 -13.48
N PRO A 288 0.41 16.33 -12.28
CA PRO A 288 0.25 15.22 -11.34
C PRO A 288 -1.21 15.06 -10.91
N LEU A 289 -1.73 13.83 -10.94
CA LEU A 289 -3.12 13.54 -10.58
C LEU A 289 -3.27 12.78 -9.28
N TYR A 290 -2.59 11.64 -9.14
CA TYR A 290 -2.69 10.79 -7.96
C TYR A 290 -1.31 10.38 -7.50
N LEU A 291 -1.21 10.02 -6.22
CA LEU A 291 0.03 9.64 -5.58
C LEU A 291 -0.21 8.51 -4.57
N PHE A 292 0.83 7.75 -4.26
CA PHE A 292 0.77 6.64 -3.31
C PHE A 292 2.17 6.27 -2.77
N PHE A 293 2.29 5.93 -1.48
CA PHE A 293 3.53 5.40 -0.92
C PHE A 293 3.53 3.87 -0.87
N SER A 294 4.62 3.25 -1.30
CA SER A 294 4.78 1.79 -1.38
C SER A 294 4.45 0.99 -0.10
N ASN A 295 4.56 1.63 1.07
CA ASN A 295 4.35 1.04 2.39
C ASN A 295 2.97 1.36 2.98
N THR A 296 2.18 2.26 2.37
CA THR A 296 0.83 2.60 2.81
C THR A 296 -0.20 1.71 2.12
N ASN A 297 -0.12 0.38 2.28
CA ASN A 297 -1.11 -0.51 1.68
C ASN A 297 -2.50 -0.22 2.30
N PRO A 298 -3.53 0.23 1.55
CA PRO A 298 -4.84 0.54 2.12
C PRO A 298 -5.58 -0.72 2.60
N GLY A 299 -5.11 -1.92 2.22
CA GLY A 299 -5.60 -3.19 2.72
C GLY A 299 -5.04 -3.64 4.08
N THR A 300 -4.17 -2.86 4.72
CA THR A 300 -3.58 -3.20 6.01
C THR A 300 -3.72 -2.09 7.05
N LEU A 301 -4.96 -1.72 7.37
CA LEU A 301 -5.25 -1.61 8.81
C LEU A 301 -5.11 -3.03 9.36
N GLN A 302 -3.88 -3.38 9.73
CA GLN A 302 -3.62 -4.57 10.52
C GLN A 302 -4.59 -4.51 11.70
N MET A 303 -5.58 -5.41 11.73
CA MET A 303 -6.08 -5.86 13.02
C MET A 303 -4.83 -6.34 13.76
N GLN A 304 -4.31 -5.50 14.65
CA GLN A 304 -3.41 -5.96 15.68
C GLN A 304 -4.23 -6.91 16.53
N VAL A 305 -4.30 -8.17 16.10
CA VAL A 305 -4.67 -9.27 16.97
C VAL A 305 -3.65 -9.16 18.11
N PRO A 306 -4.06 -8.84 19.34
CA PRO A 306 -3.13 -8.96 20.45
C PRO A 306 -2.71 -10.42 20.43
N GLU A 307 -1.43 -10.69 20.18
CA GLU A 307 -0.83 -11.99 20.44
C GLU A 307 -1.45 -12.51 21.74
N PRO A 308 -2.16 -13.66 21.75
CA PRO A 308 -2.66 -14.19 23.00
C PRO A 308 -1.43 -14.40 23.85
N SER A 309 -1.29 -13.56 24.88
CA SER A 309 -0.12 -13.53 25.73
C SER A 309 0.27 -14.96 26.06
N VAL A 310 1.46 -15.36 25.63
CA VAL A 310 2.05 -16.70 25.79
C VAL A 310 2.14 -17.12 27.28
N GLY A 311 1.74 -16.24 28.21
CA GLY A 311 1.66 -16.46 29.65
C GLY A 311 0.47 -17.29 30.17
N LEU A 312 -0.49 -17.75 29.35
CA LEU A 312 -1.63 -18.56 29.84
C LEU A 312 -1.60 -20.06 29.46
N LEU A 313 -0.59 -20.51 28.70
CA LEU A 313 -0.47 -21.92 28.28
C LEU A 313 0.44 -22.81 29.16
N PHE A 314 1.03 -22.29 30.24
CA PHE A 314 1.80 -23.11 31.19
C PHE A 314 1.09 -23.45 32.51
N GLY A 315 -0.18 -23.04 32.70
CA GLY A 315 -0.96 -23.37 33.91
C GLY A 315 -1.95 -24.53 33.77
N GLY A 316 -2.45 -24.82 32.56
CA GLY A 316 -3.56 -25.76 32.36
C GLY A 316 -3.18 -27.20 32.01
N GLY A 317 -1.96 -27.43 31.49
CA GLY A 317 -1.56 -28.72 30.92
C GLY A 317 -1.18 -29.80 31.94
N LEU A 318 -0.86 -29.44 33.19
CA LEU A 318 -0.40 -30.39 34.22
C LEU A 318 -1.51 -30.95 35.12
N ALA A 319 -2.72 -30.37 35.10
CA ALA A 319 -3.85 -30.88 35.87
C ALA A 319 -4.58 -32.04 35.16
N LEU A 320 -4.54 -32.12 33.83
CA LEU A 320 -5.26 -33.15 33.06
C LEU A 320 -4.52 -34.49 32.95
N LEU A 321 -3.19 -34.52 33.11
CA LEU A 321 -2.45 -35.80 33.15
C LEU A 321 -2.44 -36.48 34.54
N ALA A 322 -2.77 -35.77 35.62
CA ALA A 322 -2.86 -36.36 36.96
C ALA A 322 -4.20 -37.07 37.22
N LEU A 323 -5.29 -36.63 36.57
CA LEU A 323 -6.62 -37.25 36.67
C LEU A 323 -6.78 -38.49 35.77
N ALA A 324 -6.07 -38.57 34.65
CA ALA A 324 -6.07 -39.75 33.78
C ALA A 324 -5.28 -40.94 34.38
N ARG A 325 -4.21 -40.68 35.16
CA ARG A 325 -3.43 -41.73 35.84
C ARG A 325 -4.08 -42.31 37.10
N ARG A 326 -5.05 -41.61 37.71
CA ARG A 326 -5.83 -42.16 38.84
C ARG A 326 -6.97 -43.10 38.42
N ARG A 327 -7.54 -42.92 37.22
CA ARG A 327 -8.64 -43.77 36.72
C ARG A 327 -8.19 -45.12 36.13
N THR A 328 -6.94 -45.22 35.68
CA THR A 328 -6.36 -46.48 35.16
C THR A 328 -5.92 -47.43 36.27
N ARG A 329 -5.37 -46.93 37.39
CA ARG A 329 -4.98 -47.77 38.54
C ARG A 329 -6.15 -48.35 39.36
N GLN A 330 -7.36 -47.79 39.26
CA GLN A 330 -8.56 -48.33 39.93
C GLN A 330 -9.28 -49.40 39.10
N ARG A 331 -8.99 -49.53 37.79
CA ARG A 331 -9.56 -50.59 36.94
C ARG A 331 -8.73 -51.88 36.91
N GLU A 332 -7.43 -51.81 37.21
CA GLU A 332 -6.56 -53.00 37.30
C GLU A 332 -6.59 -53.69 38.68
N ALA A 333 -7.21 -53.08 39.68
CA ALA A 333 -7.39 -53.69 41.02
C ALA A 333 -8.74 -54.44 41.19
N ALA A 334 -9.60 -54.50 40.15
CA ALA A 334 -10.95 -55.06 40.23
C ALA A 334 -11.17 -56.36 39.43
N CYS A 335 -10.12 -56.94 38.82
CA CYS A 335 -10.19 -58.22 38.08
C CYS A 335 -9.18 -59.26 38.58
N GLY A 336 -8.99 -59.37 39.90
CA GLY A 336 -8.14 -60.38 40.52
C GLY A 336 -8.75 -60.94 41.81
N GLY A 337 -9.58 -61.98 41.66
CA GLY A 337 -10.16 -62.79 42.73
C GLY A 337 -11.63 -63.09 42.43
N GLY A 338 -12.10 -64.32 42.37
CA GLY A 338 -11.50 -65.65 42.51
C GLY A 338 -12.62 -66.68 42.36
N LEU A 339 -12.20 -67.93 42.14
CA LEU A 339 -12.96 -69.19 42.07
C LEU A 339 -13.69 -69.47 40.75
#